data_AF-A0A1W6SLW5-F1
#
_entry.id   AF-A0A1W6SLW5-F1
#
_cell.length_a   1.000
_cell.length_b   1.000
_cell.length_c   1.000
_cell.angle_alpha   90.00
_cell.angle_beta   90.00
_cell.angle_gamma   90.00
#
_symmetry.space_group_name_H-M   'P 1'
#
loop_
_entity.id
_entity.type
_entity.pdbx_description
1 polymer ?
#
loop_
_entity_poly.entity_id
_entity_poly.type
_entity_poly.pdbx_seq_one_letter_code
_entity_poly.pdbx_strand_id
1 'polypeptide(L)'
;MKISTLPLRTTPYMAPIWLRGGHAQTIYPYLLARPLIAYRRERWELDDGDFIDIDWLDNPADAPLVILFHGLEGDSCSHYVLSMMAMLRDLGWRGGVVHFRGCSGSPNRLPRAYHAGDSTEIDWILRRISGQNKLSGSAPLYVAGVSLGGNAFLKWLGEQGRQACQLIDGAAAVSVPLDLAAAGSALASGFNLLYTRHFLDTLKRKALEKLDRFPDLFDAAAVAACTTLHQFDNLVTAPLHGFQDAEDYWHQSSSKPWLKHVQVPTLVINAFNDPFMPASALPESNEVSSAVTLEFPEEGGHAGFLNSPFPGRLTWLPERIISFFAEQESEIYRNSQMNLTELGAPSPG
;
A
#
# COMPACT_ATOMS: atom_id res chain seq x y z
N MET A 1 16.75 5.86 -23.25
CA MET A 1 15.69 5.11 -22.53
C MET A 1 14.36 5.39 -23.24
N LYS A 2 13.75 4.40 -23.90
CA LYS A 2 12.53 4.63 -24.70
C LYS A 2 11.31 4.67 -23.77
N ILE A 3 10.95 5.87 -23.31
CA ILE A 3 9.66 6.20 -22.68
C ILE A 3 8.49 5.98 -23.68
N SER A 4 8.79 5.77 -24.97
CA SER A 4 7.88 5.86 -26.10
C SER A 4 6.88 4.69 -26.29
N THR A 5 6.64 3.82 -25.31
CA THR A 5 5.71 2.67 -25.48
C THR A 5 4.75 2.43 -24.33
N LEU A 6 4.76 3.23 -23.27
CA LEU A 6 3.72 3.16 -22.24
C LEU A 6 2.48 3.90 -22.77
N PRO A 7 1.35 3.23 -23.06
CA PRO A 7 0.11 3.96 -23.27
C PRO A 7 -0.23 4.63 -21.94
N LEU A 8 -0.02 5.95 -21.86
CA LEU A 8 -0.50 6.77 -20.76
C LEU A 8 -2.02 6.60 -20.73
N ARG A 9 -2.53 5.78 -19.81
CA ARG A 9 -3.97 5.58 -19.66
C ARG A 9 -4.52 6.76 -18.89
N THR A 10 -5.07 7.72 -19.64
CA THR A 10 -5.80 8.88 -19.12
C THR A 10 -7.30 8.63 -18.98
N THR A 11 -7.78 7.44 -19.36
CA THR A 11 -9.22 7.12 -19.32
C THR A 11 -9.65 6.74 -17.89
N PRO A 12 -10.70 7.37 -17.35
CA PRO A 12 -11.30 6.99 -16.08
C PRO A 12 -11.61 5.49 -16.01
N TYR A 13 -11.57 4.91 -14.81
CA TYR A 13 -11.99 3.53 -14.61
C TYR A 13 -13.46 3.34 -14.99
N MET A 14 -13.73 2.28 -15.74
CA MET A 14 -15.07 1.85 -16.10
C MET A 14 -15.24 0.38 -15.71
N ALA A 15 -16.11 0.14 -14.72
CA ALA A 15 -16.36 -1.21 -14.24
C ALA A 15 -17.04 -2.09 -15.31
N PRO A 16 -16.77 -3.41 -15.33
CA PRO A 16 -17.45 -4.32 -16.24
C PRO A 16 -18.95 -4.37 -15.94
N ILE A 17 -19.79 -4.19 -16.96
CA ILE A 17 -21.26 -4.11 -16.82
C ILE A 17 -21.86 -5.38 -16.16
N TRP A 18 -21.17 -6.52 -16.29
CA TRP A 18 -21.55 -7.81 -15.71
C TRP A 18 -21.10 -7.99 -14.25
N LEU A 19 -20.21 -7.13 -13.73
CA LEU A 19 -19.69 -7.18 -12.36
C LEU A 19 -20.14 -5.95 -11.58
N ARG A 20 -21.37 -5.97 -11.07
CA ARG A 20 -21.99 -4.82 -10.40
C ARG A 20 -21.92 -4.91 -8.88
N GLY A 21 -21.72 -3.76 -8.25
CA GLY A 21 -21.78 -3.58 -6.80
C GLY A 21 -20.44 -3.82 -6.09
N GLY A 22 -20.20 -3.04 -5.03
CA GLY A 22 -18.92 -3.00 -4.33
C GLY A 22 -18.43 -4.34 -3.83
N HIS A 23 -19.32 -5.17 -3.25
CA HIS A 23 -18.95 -6.50 -2.76
C HIS A 23 -18.55 -7.46 -3.89
N ALA A 24 -19.31 -7.51 -4.98
CA ALA A 24 -18.98 -8.39 -6.11
C ALA A 24 -17.65 -7.97 -6.75
N GLN A 25 -17.44 -6.66 -6.91
CA GLN A 25 -16.20 -6.09 -7.44
C GLN A 25 -15.00 -6.32 -6.51
N THR A 26 -15.23 -6.48 -5.21
CA THR A 26 -14.19 -6.85 -4.23
C THR A 26 -13.87 -8.35 -4.28
N ILE A 27 -14.89 -9.20 -4.31
CA ILE A 27 -14.73 -10.66 -4.18
C ILE A 27 -14.27 -11.30 -5.48
N TYR A 28 -14.85 -10.94 -6.62
CA TYR A 28 -14.61 -11.63 -7.88
C TYR A 28 -13.13 -11.59 -8.31
N PRO A 29 -12.42 -10.45 -8.26
CA PRO A 29 -11.00 -10.41 -8.62
C PRO A 29 -10.10 -11.27 -7.75
N TYR A 30 -10.43 -11.45 -6.47
CA TYR A 30 -9.71 -12.34 -5.57
C TYR A 30 -9.75 -13.81 -6.03
N LEU A 31 -10.83 -14.22 -6.70
CA LEU A 31 -11.08 -15.57 -7.20
C LEU A 31 -10.48 -15.85 -8.59
N LEU A 32 -10.00 -14.81 -9.30
CA LEU A 32 -9.44 -14.98 -10.64
C LEU A 32 -8.09 -15.71 -10.61
N ALA A 33 -7.78 -16.36 -11.73
CA ALA A 33 -6.47 -16.95 -11.96
C ALA A 33 -5.38 -15.88 -11.88
N ARG A 34 -4.28 -16.23 -11.21
CA ARG A 34 -3.19 -15.30 -10.88
C ARG A 34 -1.97 -15.58 -11.77
N PRO A 35 -1.25 -14.55 -12.24
CA PRO A 35 0.00 -14.76 -12.93
C PRO A 35 1.03 -15.35 -11.96
N LEU A 36 1.90 -16.22 -12.48
CA LEU A 36 3.04 -16.73 -11.72
C LEU A 36 4.16 -15.69 -11.77
N ILE A 37 4.66 -15.31 -10.59
CA ILE A 37 5.80 -14.42 -10.44
C ILE A 37 6.89 -15.19 -9.68
N ALA A 38 8.09 -15.21 -10.24
CA ALA A 38 9.26 -15.78 -9.59
C ALA A 38 9.94 -14.69 -8.76
N TYR A 39 9.85 -14.79 -7.44
CA TYR A 39 10.49 -13.87 -6.52
C TYR A 39 11.78 -14.44 -5.95
N ARG A 40 12.76 -13.57 -5.71
CA ARG A 40 13.86 -13.84 -4.78
C ARG A 40 13.51 -13.26 -3.43
N ARG A 41 13.31 -14.12 -2.43
CA ARG A 41 13.08 -13.67 -1.05
C ARG A 41 14.39 -13.28 -0.37
N GLU A 42 14.37 -12.16 0.32
CA GLU A 42 15.46 -11.69 1.17
C GLU A 42 14.93 -11.36 2.56
N ARG A 43 15.59 -11.90 3.59
CA ARG A 43 15.28 -11.60 4.99
C ARG A 43 16.14 -10.46 5.49
N TRP A 44 15.52 -9.47 6.10
CA TRP A 44 16.20 -8.36 6.76
C TRP A 44 16.02 -8.45 8.26
N GLU A 45 17.15 -8.57 8.94
CA GLU A 45 17.24 -8.42 10.40
C GLU A 45 17.01 -6.96 10.77
N LEU A 46 16.15 -6.75 11.78
CA LEU A 46 15.79 -5.45 12.33
C LEU A 46 16.62 -5.14 13.57
N ASP A 47 16.72 -3.84 13.90
CA ASP A 47 17.55 -3.38 15.03
C ASP A 47 17.04 -3.87 16.39
N ASP A 48 15.76 -4.22 16.49
CA ASP A 48 15.13 -4.80 17.69
C ASP A 48 15.36 -6.32 17.82
N GLY A 49 16.03 -6.95 16.84
CA GLY A 49 16.27 -8.39 16.79
C GLY A 49 15.14 -9.20 16.14
N ASP A 50 14.10 -8.55 15.63
CA ASP A 50 13.09 -9.18 14.78
C ASP A 50 13.53 -9.20 13.31
N PHE A 51 12.62 -9.57 12.40
CA PHE A 51 12.88 -9.56 10.98
C PHE A 51 11.64 -9.17 10.15
N ILE A 52 11.91 -8.73 8.93
CA ILE A 52 10.94 -8.69 7.83
C ILE A 52 11.51 -9.43 6.63
N ASP A 53 10.64 -9.84 5.72
CA ASP A 53 11.06 -10.44 4.45
C ASP A 53 10.61 -9.54 3.29
N ILE A 54 11.40 -9.50 2.22
CA ILE A 54 11.06 -8.81 0.97
C ILE A 54 11.14 -9.81 -0.17
N ASP A 55 10.09 -9.86 -0.98
CA ASP A 55 10.06 -10.63 -2.22
C ASP A 55 10.42 -9.72 -3.40
N TRP A 56 11.59 -9.96 -3.98
CA TRP A 56 12.13 -9.16 -5.08
C TRP A 56 11.80 -9.75 -6.44
N LEU A 57 11.30 -8.91 -7.34
CA LEU A 57 11.31 -9.11 -8.78
C LEU A 57 12.57 -8.44 -9.33
N ASP A 58 13.62 -9.24 -9.52
CA ASP A 58 14.91 -8.76 -9.99
C ASP A 58 14.87 -8.41 -11.49
N ASN A 59 15.51 -7.29 -11.83
CA ASN A 59 15.73 -6.78 -13.19
C ASN A 59 17.02 -5.91 -13.16
N PRO A 60 17.55 -5.45 -14.32
CA PRO A 60 18.75 -4.62 -14.36
C PRO A 60 18.71 -3.44 -13.37
N ALA A 61 19.85 -3.13 -12.76
CA ALA A 61 19.95 -2.19 -11.64
C ALA A 61 19.59 -0.73 -12.00
N ASP A 62 19.66 -0.38 -13.28
CA ASP A 62 19.29 0.91 -13.84
C ASP A 62 17.79 1.02 -14.20
N ALA A 63 17.03 -0.07 -14.09
CA ALA A 63 15.59 -0.03 -14.30
C ALA A 63 14.87 0.62 -13.09
N PRO A 64 13.74 1.32 -13.31
CA PRO A 64 12.92 1.86 -12.21
C PRO A 64 12.52 0.77 -11.21
N LEU A 65 12.46 1.13 -9.93
CA LEU A 65 12.10 0.24 -8.84
C LEU A 65 10.76 0.65 -8.24
N VAL A 66 9.84 -0.30 -8.10
CA VAL A 66 8.57 -0.11 -7.40
C VAL A 66 8.50 -0.98 -6.15
N ILE A 67 8.28 -0.36 -4.99
CA ILE A 67 8.06 -1.06 -3.72
C ILE A 67 6.56 -1.10 -3.42
N LEU A 68 6.07 -2.24 -2.96
CA LEU A 68 4.66 -2.44 -2.66
C LEU A 68 4.45 -2.87 -1.21
N PHE A 69 3.59 -2.14 -0.49
CA PHE A 69 3.07 -2.51 0.82
C PHE A 69 1.68 -3.15 0.67
N HIS A 70 1.52 -4.37 1.17
CA HIS A 70 0.27 -5.13 1.06
C HIS A 70 -0.79 -4.67 2.09
N GLY A 71 -2.04 -5.08 1.87
CA GLY A 71 -3.16 -4.85 2.80
C GLY A 71 -3.11 -5.72 4.05
N LEU A 72 -4.14 -5.61 4.89
CA LEU A 72 -4.26 -6.41 6.12
C LEU A 72 -4.19 -7.91 5.79
N GLU A 73 -3.30 -8.63 6.47
CA GLU A 73 -3.10 -10.08 6.32
C GLU A 73 -2.76 -10.51 4.88
N GLY A 74 -2.26 -9.57 4.07
CA GLY A 74 -1.79 -9.80 2.71
C GLY A 74 -0.34 -10.27 2.62
N ASP A 75 0.13 -10.46 1.39
CA ASP A 75 1.47 -10.94 1.04
C ASP A 75 1.75 -10.75 -0.47
N SER A 76 2.91 -11.23 -0.95
CA SER A 76 3.31 -11.23 -2.36
C SER A 76 2.46 -12.08 -3.30
N CYS A 77 1.53 -12.87 -2.78
CA CYS A 77 0.59 -13.71 -3.52
C CYS A 77 -0.81 -13.08 -3.66
N SER A 78 -1.04 -11.91 -3.07
CA SER A 78 -2.28 -11.15 -3.21
C SER A 78 -2.53 -10.76 -4.69
N HIS A 79 -3.79 -10.80 -5.14
CA HIS A 79 -4.13 -10.65 -6.58
C HIS A 79 -3.69 -9.31 -7.18
N TYR A 80 -3.82 -8.21 -6.44
CA TYR A 80 -3.34 -6.89 -6.87
C TYR A 80 -1.81 -6.80 -6.90
N VAL A 81 -1.12 -7.49 -6.00
CA VAL A 81 0.35 -7.57 -5.97
C VAL A 81 0.86 -8.29 -7.19
N LEU A 82 0.33 -9.47 -7.47
CA LEU A 82 0.72 -10.28 -8.62
C LEU A 82 0.41 -9.58 -9.94
N SER A 83 -0.70 -8.85 -10.03
CA SER A 83 -1.02 -8.04 -11.21
C SER A 83 -0.01 -6.91 -11.42
N MET A 84 0.37 -6.19 -10.36
CA MET A 84 1.41 -5.17 -10.41
C MET A 84 2.75 -5.77 -10.82
N MET A 85 3.20 -6.84 -10.16
CA MET A 85 4.49 -7.47 -10.44
C MET A 85 4.55 -8.09 -11.85
N ALA A 86 3.43 -8.58 -12.39
CA ALA A 86 3.35 -8.99 -13.79
C ALA A 86 3.58 -7.81 -14.74
N MET A 87 2.97 -6.65 -14.46
CA MET A 87 3.18 -5.43 -15.25
C MET A 87 4.63 -4.95 -15.18
N LEU A 88 5.24 -4.93 -13.99
CA LEU A 88 6.64 -4.56 -13.83
C LEU A 88 7.57 -5.49 -14.60
N ARG A 89 7.33 -6.80 -14.54
CA ARG A 89 8.08 -7.80 -15.33
C ARG A 89 7.99 -7.51 -16.82
N ASP A 90 6.78 -7.27 -17.33
CA ASP A 90 6.55 -7.06 -18.75
C ASP A 90 7.19 -5.74 -19.25
N LEU A 91 7.37 -4.77 -18.35
CA LEU A 91 8.08 -3.51 -18.60
C LEU A 91 9.59 -3.58 -18.35
N GLY A 92 10.10 -4.67 -17.77
CA GLY A 92 11.49 -4.80 -17.33
C GLY A 92 11.85 -3.92 -16.13
N TRP A 93 10.86 -3.50 -15.34
CA TRP A 93 11.05 -2.74 -14.11
C TRP A 93 11.36 -3.67 -12.94
N ARG A 94 12.10 -3.18 -11.95
CA ARG A 94 12.34 -3.89 -10.69
C ARG A 94 11.11 -3.75 -9.77
N GLY A 95 10.88 -4.77 -8.95
CA GLY A 95 9.80 -4.76 -7.96
C GLY A 95 10.25 -5.32 -6.62
N GLY A 96 9.69 -4.80 -5.53
CA GLY A 96 9.84 -5.37 -4.19
C GLY A 96 8.51 -5.40 -3.46
N VAL A 97 8.11 -6.56 -2.94
CA VAL A 97 6.95 -6.67 -2.04
C VAL A 97 7.45 -6.79 -0.62
N VAL A 98 7.13 -5.81 0.21
CA VAL A 98 7.46 -5.87 1.63
C VAL A 98 6.43 -6.74 2.34
N HIS A 99 6.89 -7.78 3.04
CA HIS A 99 6.04 -8.49 3.99
C HIS A 99 6.13 -7.81 5.36
N PHE A 100 4.99 -7.34 5.85
CA PHE A 100 4.90 -6.92 7.25
C PHE A 100 5.22 -8.09 8.20
N ARG A 101 5.60 -7.77 9.45
CA ARG A 101 5.92 -8.76 10.47
C ARG A 101 4.85 -9.85 10.56
N GLY A 102 5.26 -11.11 10.43
CA GLY A 102 4.35 -12.26 10.51
C GLY A 102 3.53 -12.54 9.25
N CYS A 103 3.78 -11.83 8.15
CA CYS A 103 3.04 -11.99 6.87
C CYS A 103 3.87 -12.67 5.77
N SER A 104 5.09 -13.13 6.05
CA SER A 104 5.91 -13.89 5.09
C SER A 104 5.72 -15.40 5.15
N GLY A 105 4.80 -15.88 6.00
CA GLY A 105 4.61 -17.30 6.31
C GLY A 105 5.45 -17.80 7.48
N SER A 106 6.31 -16.94 8.05
CA SER A 106 6.98 -17.17 9.33
C SER A 106 6.44 -16.20 10.38
N PRO A 107 6.08 -16.66 11.60
CA PRO A 107 5.80 -15.75 12.71
C PRO A 107 7.00 -14.87 13.01
N ASN A 108 6.76 -13.60 13.35
CA ASN A 108 7.82 -12.71 13.79
C ASN A 108 8.32 -13.09 15.19
N ARG A 109 9.52 -12.65 15.56
CA ARG A 109 10.20 -13.11 16.77
C ARG A 109 9.69 -12.45 18.03
N LEU A 110 9.24 -11.19 17.97
CA LEU A 110 8.88 -10.39 19.13
C LEU A 110 7.38 -10.32 19.38
N PRO A 111 6.93 -9.85 20.57
CA PRO A 111 5.52 -9.57 20.82
C PRO A 111 4.93 -8.62 19.79
N ARG A 112 5.66 -7.54 19.45
CA ARG A 112 5.28 -6.52 18.47
C ARG A 112 4.67 -7.12 17.21
N ALA A 113 3.64 -6.50 16.66
CA ALA A 113 3.05 -6.84 15.37
C ALA A 113 3.14 -5.63 14.43
N TYR A 114 2.76 -5.79 13.17
CA TYR A 114 2.52 -4.63 12.32
C TYR A 114 1.13 -4.06 12.61
N HIS A 115 0.93 -2.77 12.35
CA HIS A 115 -0.38 -2.12 12.49
C HIS A 115 -0.56 -1.02 11.44
N ALA A 116 -1.77 -0.48 11.31
CA ALA A 116 -2.14 0.47 10.26
C ALA A 116 -1.41 1.83 10.35
N GLY A 117 -0.75 2.11 11.47
CA GLY A 117 -0.08 3.38 11.75
C GLY A 117 1.44 3.28 11.90
N ASP A 118 2.05 2.15 11.52
CA ASP A 118 3.46 1.84 11.80
C ASP A 118 4.44 2.59 10.89
N SER A 119 4.41 3.93 10.97
CA SER A 119 5.31 4.79 10.19
C SER A 119 6.78 4.57 10.51
N THR A 120 7.10 4.10 11.72
CA THR A 120 8.50 3.86 12.13
C THR A 120 9.09 2.71 11.32
N GLU A 121 8.35 1.62 11.16
CA GLU A 121 8.79 0.49 10.34
C GLU A 121 8.84 0.85 8.85
N ILE A 122 7.85 1.61 8.35
CA ILE A 122 7.88 2.13 6.96
C ILE A 122 9.12 2.99 6.71
N ASP A 123 9.47 3.89 7.64
CA ASP A 123 10.65 4.76 7.53
C ASP A 123 11.95 3.95 7.44
N TRP A 124 12.13 2.99 8.35
CA TRP A 124 13.32 2.14 8.38
C TRP A 124 13.49 1.38 7.05
N ILE A 125 12.39 0.81 6.53
CA ILE A 125 12.38 0.05 5.28
C ILE A 125 12.75 0.96 4.09
N LEU A 126 12.08 2.11 3.95
CA LEU A 126 12.27 2.99 2.81
C LEU A 126 13.65 3.66 2.81
N ARG A 127 14.22 3.98 3.98
CA ARG A 127 15.61 4.47 4.08
C ARG A 127 16.60 3.42 3.60
N ARG A 128 16.44 2.17 4.04
CA ARG A 128 17.31 1.06 3.62
C ARG A 128 17.22 0.81 2.11
N ILE A 129 15.99 0.74 1.57
CA ILE A 129 15.75 0.55 0.12
C ILE A 129 16.34 1.72 -0.67
N SER A 130 16.05 2.96 -0.28
CA SER A 130 16.55 4.16 -0.97
C SER A 130 18.09 4.20 -0.97
N GLY A 131 18.72 3.85 0.16
CA GLY A 131 20.18 3.74 0.26
C GLY A 131 20.76 2.70 -0.70
N GLN A 132 20.21 1.48 -0.72
CA GLN A 132 20.64 0.42 -1.63
C GLN A 132 20.42 0.79 -3.11
N ASN A 133 19.29 1.42 -3.42
CA ASN A 133 18.97 1.85 -4.78
C ASN A 133 19.94 2.94 -5.28
N LYS A 134 20.28 3.92 -4.43
CA LYS A 134 21.25 4.97 -4.76
C LYS A 134 22.64 4.41 -5.06
N LEU A 135 23.09 3.44 -4.26
CA LEU A 135 24.37 2.75 -4.47
C LEU A 135 24.40 1.93 -5.77
N SER A 136 23.24 1.49 -6.26
CA SER A 136 23.13 0.60 -7.42
C SER A 136 22.92 1.32 -8.75
N GLY A 137 22.91 2.67 -8.76
CA GLY A 137 22.75 3.47 -9.98
C GLY A 137 21.71 4.58 -9.90
N SER A 138 21.00 4.73 -8.76
CA SER A 138 20.03 5.81 -8.52
C SER A 138 18.90 5.89 -9.56
N ALA A 139 18.41 4.75 -10.04
CA ALA A 139 17.20 4.71 -10.86
C ALA A 139 15.97 5.18 -10.06
N PRO A 140 14.90 5.66 -10.71
CA PRO A 140 13.71 6.12 -10.01
C PRO A 140 13.14 5.06 -9.04
N LEU A 141 12.78 5.51 -7.84
CA LEU A 141 12.18 4.70 -6.78
C LEU A 141 10.76 5.17 -6.49
N TYR A 142 9.79 4.34 -6.87
CA TYR A 142 8.38 4.56 -6.59
C TYR A 142 7.86 3.63 -5.52
N VAL A 143 6.83 4.05 -4.80
CA VAL A 143 6.23 3.26 -3.73
C VAL A 143 4.73 3.25 -3.87
N ALA A 144 4.13 2.07 -3.76
CA ALA A 144 2.69 1.89 -3.76
C ALA A 144 2.24 1.14 -2.49
N GLY A 145 1.06 1.49 -1.98
CA GLY A 145 0.45 0.78 -0.85
C GLY A 145 -1.02 0.49 -1.12
N VAL A 146 -1.50 -0.68 -0.69
CA VAL A 146 -2.90 -1.08 -0.87
C VAL A 146 -3.56 -1.28 0.49
N SER A 147 -4.78 -0.79 0.65
CA SER A 147 -5.58 -0.95 1.87
C SER A 147 -4.79 -0.50 3.11
N LEU A 148 -4.68 -1.34 4.15
CA LEU A 148 -3.93 -1.05 5.37
C LEU A 148 -2.48 -0.59 5.10
N GLY A 149 -1.76 -1.24 4.18
CA GLY A 149 -0.39 -0.84 3.84
C GLY A 149 -0.34 0.54 3.18
N GLY A 150 -1.36 0.89 2.40
CA GLY A 150 -1.55 2.23 1.87
C GLY A 150 -1.80 3.27 2.96
N ASN A 151 -2.54 2.94 4.01
CA ASN A 151 -2.80 3.85 5.12
C ASN A 151 -1.51 4.15 5.91
N ALA A 152 -0.78 3.10 6.32
CA ALA A 152 0.49 3.25 7.01
C ALA A 152 1.50 4.07 6.19
N PHE A 153 1.57 3.80 4.88
CA PHE A 153 2.44 4.53 3.96
C PHE A 153 2.04 6.00 3.77
N LEU A 154 0.76 6.31 3.58
CA LEU A 154 0.30 7.70 3.44
C LEU A 154 0.47 8.51 4.73
N LYS A 155 0.26 7.88 5.90
CA LYS A 155 0.57 8.49 7.19
C LYS A 155 2.05 8.85 7.27
N TRP A 156 2.94 7.89 6.98
CA TRP A 156 4.39 8.15 6.93
C TRP A 156 4.74 9.28 5.96
N LEU A 157 4.15 9.31 4.75
CA LEU A 157 4.42 10.36 3.77
C LEU A 157 4.10 11.76 4.31
N GLY A 158 2.96 11.93 4.98
CA GLY A 158 2.59 13.22 5.55
C GLY A 158 3.40 13.59 6.78
N GLU A 159 3.81 12.61 7.61
CA GLU A 159 4.71 12.85 8.75
C GLU A 159 6.11 13.28 8.31
N GLN A 160 6.66 12.64 7.27
CA GLN A 160 7.98 13.00 6.74
C GLN A 160 7.97 14.29 5.91
N GLY A 161 6.85 14.61 5.26
CA GLY A 161 6.71 15.76 4.38
C GLY A 161 7.82 15.81 3.33
N ARG A 162 8.61 16.90 3.34
CA ARG A 162 9.71 17.10 2.38
C ARG A 162 10.85 16.08 2.51
N GLN A 163 11.04 15.46 3.67
CA GLN A 163 12.09 14.46 3.84
C GLN A 163 11.84 13.21 2.97
N ALA A 164 10.57 12.86 2.73
CA ALA A 164 10.21 11.75 1.86
C ALA A 164 10.66 11.96 0.41
N CYS A 165 10.72 13.20 -0.08
CA CYS A 165 11.21 13.55 -1.43
C CYS A 165 12.70 13.21 -1.63
N GLN A 166 13.46 12.99 -0.55
CA GLN A 166 14.85 12.53 -0.66
C GLN A 166 14.94 11.00 -0.76
N LEU A 167 13.85 10.29 -0.45
CA LEU A 167 13.82 8.84 -0.36
C LEU A 167 13.18 8.21 -1.59
N ILE A 168 12.09 8.80 -2.09
CA ILE A 168 11.27 8.26 -3.18
C ILE A 168 10.87 9.37 -4.17
N ASP A 169 10.59 8.99 -5.41
CA ASP A 169 10.30 9.90 -6.53
C ASP A 169 8.80 10.04 -6.82
N GLY A 170 7.98 9.10 -6.34
CA GLY A 170 6.54 9.13 -6.53
C GLY A 170 5.82 8.05 -5.71
N ALA A 171 4.55 8.29 -5.43
CA ALA A 171 3.76 7.45 -4.55
C ALA A 171 2.37 7.14 -5.14
N ALA A 172 1.85 5.96 -4.82
CA ALA A 172 0.47 5.60 -5.10
C ALA A 172 -0.16 4.87 -3.91
N ALA A 173 -1.45 5.06 -3.68
CA ALA A 173 -2.17 4.38 -2.64
C ALA A 173 -3.58 3.99 -3.12
N VAL A 174 -4.00 2.75 -2.87
CA VAL A 174 -5.22 2.17 -3.47
C VAL A 174 -6.13 1.58 -2.41
N SER A 175 -7.43 1.89 -2.49
CA SER A 175 -8.48 1.41 -1.58
C SER A 175 -8.10 1.57 -0.12
N VAL A 176 -7.57 2.74 0.23
CA VAL A 176 -7.01 2.99 1.56
C VAL A 176 -8.13 3.31 2.55
N PRO A 177 -8.15 2.72 3.76
CA PRO A 177 -9.01 3.16 4.85
C PRO A 177 -8.43 4.44 5.48
N LEU A 178 -8.53 5.57 4.77
CA LEU A 178 -7.90 6.86 5.15
C LEU A 178 -8.38 7.35 6.54
N ASP A 179 -9.57 6.94 6.94
CA ASP A 179 -10.16 7.10 8.27
C ASP A 179 -10.47 5.70 8.82
N LEU A 180 -9.64 5.25 9.77
CA LEU A 180 -9.73 3.90 10.33
C LEU A 180 -10.99 3.72 11.18
N ALA A 181 -11.49 4.77 11.81
CA ALA A 181 -12.70 4.70 12.62
C ALA A 181 -13.95 4.55 11.75
N ALA A 182 -14.03 5.31 10.65
CA ALA A 182 -15.08 5.18 9.65
C ALA A 182 -15.04 3.80 8.97
N ALA A 183 -13.84 3.33 8.60
CA ALA A 183 -13.67 2.02 7.99
C ALA A 183 -14.03 0.88 8.96
N GLY A 184 -13.56 0.96 10.21
CA GLY A 184 -13.90 0.00 11.27
C GLY A 184 -15.40 -0.09 11.53
N SER A 185 -16.08 1.06 11.54
CA SER A 185 -17.55 1.13 11.68
C SER A 185 -18.28 0.50 10.49
N ALA A 186 -17.83 0.76 9.26
CA ALA A 186 -18.39 0.14 8.06
C ALA A 186 -18.23 -1.39 8.08
N LEU A 187 -17.06 -1.88 8.53
CA LEU A 187 -16.76 -3.30 8.63
C LEU A 187 -17.53 -4.04 9.75
N ALA A 188 -18.04 -3.32 10.73
CA ALA A 188 -18.79 -3.88 11.85
C ALA A 188 -20.27 -4.18 11.54
N SER A 189 -20.74 -4.02 10.30
CA SER A 189 -22.17 -4.13 9.97
C SER A 189 -22.46 -4.85 8.66
N GLY A 190 -23.68 -5.37 8.53
CA GLY A 190 -24.22 -5.92 7.27
C GLY A 190 -23.40 -7.05 6.67
N PHE A 191 -23.25 -7.04 5.34
CA PHE A 191 -22.46 -8.03 4.60
C PHE A 191 -20.96 -7.99 4.97
N ASN A 192 -20.46 -6.85 5.45
CA ASN A 192 -19.05 -6.69 5.77
C ASN A 192 -18.57 -7.56 6.94
N LEU A 193 -19.49 -8.07 7.75
CA LEU A 193 -19.19 -9.06 8.78
C LEU A 193 -18.50 -10.32 8.22
N LEU A 194 -18.71 -10.66 6.94
CA LEU A 194 -17.98 -11.75 6.29
C LEU A 194 -16.49 -11.42 6.10
N TYR A 195 -16.15 -10.18 5.70
CA TYR A 195 -14.76 -9.74 5.61
C TYR A 195 -14.12 -9.66 7.00
N THR A 196 -14.84 -9.10 7.97
CA THR A 196 -14.38 -9.01 9.37
C THR A 196 -14.06 -10.39 9.93
N ARG A 197 -14.93 -11.39 9.72
CA ARG A 197 -14.65 -12.78 10.12
C ARG A 197 -13.41 -13.33 9.43
N HIS A 198 -13.28 -13.14 8.12
CA HIS A 198 -12.12 -13.63 7.36
C HIS A 198 -10.80 -13.08 7.91
N PHE A 199 -10.70 -11.78 8.20
CA PHE A 199 -9.49 -11.19 8.78
C PHE A 199 -9.30 -11.58 10.25
N LEU A 200 -10.36 -11.59 11.05
CA LEU A 200 -10.27 -11.97 12.46
C LEU A 200 -9.81 -13.40 12.65
N ASP A 201 -10.21 -14.33 11.80
CA ASP A 201 -9.79 -15.74 11.92
C ASP A 201 -8.26 -15.87 11.84
N THR A 202 -7.61 -15.14 10.94
CA THR A 202 -6.15 -15.19 10.80
C THR A 202 -5.46 -14.39 11.90
N LEU A 203 -5.98 -13.21 12.25
CA LEU A 203 -5.45 -12.37 13.32
C LEU A 203 -5.52 -13.05 14.70
N LYS A 204 -6.66 -13.66 15.04
CA LYS A 204 -6.85 -14.39 16.29
C LYS A 204 -5.92 -15.58 16.37
N ARG A 205 -5.78 -16.35 15.29
CA ARG A 205 -4.82 -17.46 15.25
C ARG A 205 -3.40 -16.99 15.53
N LYS A 206 -2.93 -15.96 14.84
CA LYS A 206 -1.58 -15.38 15.06
C LYS A 206 -1.40 -14.84 16.48
N ALA A 207 -2.42 -14.18 17.03
CA ALA A 207 -2.40 -13.67 18.40
C ALA A 207 -2.32 -14.81 19.43
N LEU A 208 -3.11 -15.86 19.26
CA LEU A 208 -3.10 -17.03 20.14
C LEU A 208 -1.78 -17.82 20.04
N GLU A 209 -1.24 -18.03 18.83
CA GLU A 209 0.09 -18.65 18.63
C GLU A 209 1.21 -17.83 19.31
N LYS A 210 1.04 -16.51 19.40
CA LYS A 210 2.01 -15.63 20.06
C LYS A 210 2.00 -15.80 21.58
N LEU A 211 0.87 -16.15 22.18
CA LEU A 211 0.77 -16.45 23.61
C LEU A 211 1.54 -17.70 24.02
N ASP A 212 1.75 -18.65 23.12
CA ASP A 212 2.58 -19.83 23.40
C ASP A 212 4.04 -19.44 23.72
N ARG A 213 4.51 -18.33 23.14
CA ARG A 213 5.87 -17.81 23.30
C ARG A 213 5.97 -16.68 24.32
N PHE A 214 4.89 -15.91 24.47
CA PHE A 214 4.78 -14.78 25.36
C PHE A 214 3.53 -14.95 26.22
N PRO A 215 3.58 -15.84 27.23
CA PRO A 215 2.47 -15.97 28.16
C PRO A 215 2.22 -14.63 28.82
N ASP A 216 0.96 -14.31 29.08
CA ASP A 216 0.49 -13.06 29.72
C ASP A 216 0.47 -11.80 28.83
N LEU A 217 0.67 -11.91 27.51
CA LEU A 217 0.59 -10.75 26.60
C LEU A 217 -0.83 -10.17 26.52
N PHE A 218 -1.86 -11.02 26.53
CA PHE A 218 -3.28 -10.67 26.56
C PHE A 218 -4.14 -11.90 26.93
N ASP A 219 -5.41 -11.67 27.27
CA ASP A 219 -6.35 -12.74 27.63
C ASP A 219 -6.74 -13.59 26.40
N ALA A 220 -6.28 -14.84 26.39
CA ALA A 220 -6.56 -15.81 25.32
C ALA A 220 -8.06 -16.05 25.08
N ALA A 221 -8.85 -16.13 26.15
CA ALA A 221 -10.29 -16.39 26.05
C ALA A 221 -11.01 -15.17 25.48
N ALA A 222 -10.62 -13.97 25.90
CA ALA A 222 -11.15 -12.73 25.33
C ALA A 222 -10.82 -12.60 23.84
N VAL A 223 -9.57 -12.86 23.45
CA VAL A 223 -9.14 -12.84 22.03
C VAL A 223 -9.92 -13.87 21.21
N ALA A 224 -10.07 -15.10 21.72
CA ALA A 224 -10.84 -16.16 21.06
C ALA A 224 -12.33 -15.79 20.92
N ALA A 225 -12.88 -14.95 21.80
CA ALA A 225 -14.26 -14.50 21.76
C ALA A 225 -14.49 -13.25 20.89
N CYS A 226 -13.44 -12.55 20.42
CA CYS A 226 -13.60 -11.36 19.57
C CYS A 226 -14.39 -11.67 18.30
N THR A 227 -15.31 -10.76 17.97
CA THR A 227 -16.20 -10.81 16.80
C THR A 227 -16.09 -9.59 15.89
N THR A 228 -15.43 -8.51 16.35
CA THR A 228 -15.20 -7.29 15.57
C THR A 228 -13.72 -6.93 15.56
N LEU A 229 -13.27 -6.21 14.53
CA LEU A 229 -11.91 -5.67 14.46
C LEU A 229 -11.65 -4.68 15.61
N HIS A 230 -12.66 -3.89 15.99
CA HIS A 230 -12.58 -3.01 17.16
C HIS A 230 -12.21 -3.77 18.45
N GLN A 231 -12.89 -4.88 18.74
CA GLN A 231 -12.58 -5.70 19.91
C GLN A 231 -11.16 -6.26 19.87
N PHE A 232 -10.76 -6.78 18.70
CA PHE A 232 -9.41 -7.30 18.51
C PHE A 232 -8.36 -6.20 18.69
N ASP A 233 -8.57 -5.03 18.09
CA ASP A 233 -7.69 -3.90 18.22
C ASP A 233 -7.60 -3.42 19.67
N ASN A 234 -8.71 -3.38 20.40
CA ASN A 234 -8.72 -2.97 21.80
C ASN A 234 -7.99 -3.96 22.72
N LEU A 235 -8.09 -5.26 22.43
CA LEU A 235 -7.51 -6.32 23.27
C LEU A 235 -6.07 -6.66 22.91
N VAL A 236 -5.67 -6.45 21.65
CA VAL A 236 -4.37 -6.89 21.11
C VAL A 236 -3.61 -5.71 20.55
N THR A 237 -4.11 -5.07 19.49
CA THR A 237 -3.33 -4.06 18.73
C THR A 237 -2.96 -2.85 19.58
N ALA A 238 -3.92 -2.27 20.30
CA ALA A 238 -3.74 -1.09 21.12
C ALA A 238 -2.72 -1.33 22.26
N PRO A 239 -2.92 -2.29 23.17
CA PRO A 239 -1.98 -2.52 24.28
C PRO A 239 -0.60 -2.95 23.81
N LEU A 240 -0.50 -3.72 22.72
CA LEU A 240 0.79 -4.20 22.20
C LEU A 240 1.67 -3.07 21.66
N HIS A 241 1.07 -1.96 21.24
CA HIS A 241 1.76 -0.82 20.63
C HIS A 241 1.67 0.46 21.47
N GLY A 242 1.16 0.36 22.70
CA GLY A 242 1.11 1.47 23.65
C GLY A 242 0.02 2.51 23.37
N PHE A 243 -1.00 2.17 22.58
CA PHE A 243 -2.21 2.98 22.47
C PHE A 243 -3.11 2.76 23.69
N GLN A 244 -3.93 3.75 24.02
CA GLN A 244 -4.87 3.66 25.15
C GLN A 244 -5.94 2.59 24.91
N ASP A 245 -6.54 2.59 23.71
CA ASP A 245 -7.63 1.73 23.29
C ASP A 245 -7.71 1.72 21.74
N ALA A 246 -8.73 1.05 21.18
CA ALA A 246 -8.92 0.97 19.73
C ALA A 246 -9.21 2.35 19.10
N GLU A 247 -9.96 3.21 19.78
CA GLU A 247 -10.30 4.56 19.32
C GLU A 247 -9.05 5.44 19.22
N ASP A 248 -8.21 5.42 20.25
CA ASP A 248 -6.92 6.11 20.26
C ASP A 248 -6.00 5.59 19.14
N TYR A 249 -5.90 4.27 18.99
CA TYR A 249 -5.18 3.63 17.89
C TYR A 249 -5.67 4.12 16.52
N TRP A 250 -6.97 4.07 16.27
CA TRP A 250 -7.56 4.47 14.98
C TRP A 250 -7.39 5.96 14.70
N HIS A 251 -7.56 6.82 15.71
CA HIS A 251 -7.37 8.26 15.57
C HIS A 251 -5.92 8.59 15.24
N GLN A 252 -4.95 8.03 15.96
CA GLN A 252 -3.53 8.28 15.73
C GLN A 252 -3.00 7.64 14.44
N SER A 253 -3.61 6.53 14.00
CA SER A 253 -3.12 5.75 12.86
C SER A 253 -3.77 6.11 11.52
N SER A 254 -4.84 6.91 11.49
CA SER A 254 -5.52 7.31 10.25
C SER A 254 -4.64 8.23 9.39
N SER A 255 -4.59 7.99 8.08
CA SER A 255 -3.75 8.79 7.17
C SER A 255 -4.41 10.06 6.67
N LYS A 256 -5.75 10.19 6.71
CA LYS A 256 -6.50 11.35 6.19
C LYS A 256 -5.96 12.69 6.70
N PRO A 257 -5.71 12.90 8.02
CA PRO A 257 -5.24 14.19 8.54
C PRO A 257 -3.84 14.60 8.03
N TRP A 258 -3.06 13.62 7.55
CA TRP A 258 -1.67 13.81 7.12
C TRP A 258 -1.55 14.17 5.63
N LEU A 259 -2.61 13.98 4.82
CA LEU A 259 -2.58 14.22 3.38
C LEU A 259 -2.25 15.67 3.00
N LYS A 260 -2.64 16.65 3.82
CA LYS A 260 -2.28 18.07 3.65
C LYS A 260 -0.77 18.35 3.79
N HIS A 261 -0.01 17.42 4.36
CA HIS A 261 1.43 17.56 4.58
C HIS A 261 2.29 16.81 3.56
N VAL A 262 1.69 15.94 2.75
CA VAL A 262 2.40 15.18 1.71
C VAL A 262 3.08 16.13 0.72
N GLN A 263 4.34 15.86 0.38
CA GLN A 263 5.13 16.67 -0.57
C GLN A 263 5.61 15.87 -1.79
N VAL A 264 5.58 14.53 -1.71
CA VAL A 264 5.89 13.65 -2.84
C VAL A 264 4.68 13.60 -3.78
N PRO A 265 4.84 13.64 -5.11
CA PRO A 265 3.74 13.39 -6.03
C PRO A 265 3.05 12.06 -5.73
N THR A 266 1.78 12.12 -5.33
CA THR A 266 1.05 10.99 -4.76
C THR A 266 -0.31 10.83 -5.42
N LEU A 267 -0.59 9.64 -5.95
CA LEU A 267 -1.90 9.25 -6.45
C LEU A 267 -2.69 8.47 -5.39
N VAL A 268 -3.89 8.91 -5.04
CA VAL A 268 -4.78 8.19 -4.10
C VAL A 268 -6.04 7.75 -4.84
N ILE A 269 -6.24 6.43 -4.95
CA ILE A 269 -7.37 5.83 -5.65
C ILE A 269 -8.29 5.12 -4.66
N ASN A 270 -9.54 5.56 -4.55
CA ASN A 270 -10.58 4.91 -3.73
C ASN A 270 -11.91 4.92 -4.50
N ALA A 271 -12.54 3.77 -4.70
CA ALA A 271 -13.85 3.74 -5.35
C ALA A 271 -14.95 4.26 -4.40
N PHE A 272 -15.93 5.01 -4.92
CA PHE A 272 -17.08 5.46 -4.12
C PHE A 272 -17.93 4.29 -3.57
N ASN A 273 -17.94 3.17 -4.29
CA ASN A 273 -18.64 1.96 -3.87
C ASN A 273 -17.76 0.97 -3.07
N ASP A 274 -16.58 1.39 -2.58
CA ASP A 274 -15.71 0.55 -1.75
C ASP A 274 -16.45 0.13 -0.47
N PRO A 275 -16.66 -1.18 -0.23
CA PRO A 275 -17.43 -1.62 0.94
C PRO A 275 -16.71 -1.41 2.27
N PHE A 276 -15.41 -1.11 2.27
CA PHE A 276 -14.58 -0.98 3.47
C PHE A 276 -14.46 0.47 3.91
N MET A 277 -14.56 1.41 2.98
CA MET A 277 -14.34 2.83 3.23
C MET A 277 -15.55 3.62 2.72
N PRO A 278 -16.40 4.16 3.61
CA PRO A 278 -17.58 4.90 3.19
C PRO A 278 -17.19 6.17 2.42
N ALA A 279 -17.89 6.46 1.33
CA ALA A 279 -17.67 7.64 0.49
C ALA A 279 -17.65 8.96 1.27
N SER A 280 -18.47 9.08 2.32
CA SER A 280 -18.54 10.25 3.19
C SER A 280 -17.25 10.52 3.99
N ALA A 281 -16.36 9.53 4.12
CA ALA A 281 -15.09 9.67 4.82
C ALA A 281 -13.93 10.03 3.87
N LEU A 282 -14.14 10.00 2.54
CA LEU A 282 -13.10 10.37 1.58
C LEU A 282 -12.72 11.87 1.74
N PRO A 283 -11.45 12.23 1.51
CA PRO A 283 -11.00 13.60 1.61
C PRO A 283 -11.50 14.44 0.43
N GLU A 284 -11.82 15.69 0.70
CA GLU A 284 -12.04 16.70 -0.34
C GLU A 284 -10.71 17.31 -0.82
N SER A 285 -10.74 17.98 -1.98
CA SER A 285 -9.54 18.61 -2.57
C SER A 285 -8.86 19.67 -1.68
N ASN A 286 -9.59 20.29 -0.75
CA ASN A 286 -9.07 21.24 0.23
C ASN A 286 -8.47 20.58 1.49
N GLU A 287 -8.64 19.26 1.66
CA GLU A 287 -8.09 18.48 2.79
C GLU A 287 -6.72 17.87 2.46
N VAL A 288 -6.24 18.03 1.23
CA VAL A 288 -4.98 17.44 0.73
C VAL A 288 -4.02 18.50 0.19
N SER A 289 -2.74 18.16 0.08
CA SER A 289 -1.74 19.06 -0.50
C SER A 289 -1.82 19.06 -2.03
N SER A 290 -1.21 20.05 -2.68
CA SER A 290 -1.10 20.10 -4.14
C SER A 290 -0.26 18.95 -4.75
N ALA A 291 0.47 18.19 -3.93
CA ALA A 291 1.22 17.02 -4.38
C ALA A 291 0.33 15.78 -4.47
N VAL A 292 -0.90 15.83 -3.95
CA VAL A 292 -1.84 14.69 -3.92
C VAL A 292 -2.86 14.83 -5.04
N THR A 293 -2.91 13.82 -5.92
CA THR A 293 -3.98 13.63 -6.89
C THR A 293 -4.99 12.63 -6.34
N LEU A 294 -6.23 13.08 -6.14
CA LEU A 294 -7.34 12.23 -5.71
C LEU A 294 -8.08 11.68 -6.95
N GLU A 295 -8.27 10.37 -7.00
CA GLU A 295 -9.03 9.71 -8.07
C GLU A 295 -10.08 8.77 -7.47
N PHE A 296 -11.33 9.20 -7.48
CA PHE A 296 -12.45 8.46 -6.88
C PHE A 296 -13.45 8.01 -7.93
N PRO A 297 -13.22 6.87 -8.62
CA PRO A 297 -14.19 6.36 -9.56
C PRO A 297 -15.46 5.87 -8.84
N GLU A 298 -16.60 5.95 -9.53
CA GLU A 298 -17.91 5.52 -9.00
C GLU A 298 -17.91 4.05 -8.57
N GLU A 299 -17.17 3.21 -9.30
CA GLU A 299 -17.12 1.77 -9.09
C GLU A 299 -15.66 1.30 -9.02
N GLY A 300 -15.44 0.10 -8.47
CA GLY A 300 -14.12 -0.50 -8.30
C GLY A 300 -14.03 -1.47 -7.13
N GLY A 301 -14.96 -1.38 -6.17
CA GLY A 301 -14.92 -2.14 -4.93
C GLY A 301 -13.63 -1.88 -4.14
N HIS A 302 -13.27 -2.81 -3.24
CA HIS A 302 -12.02 -2.77 -2.51
C HIS A 302 -10.92 -3.49 -3.29
N ALA A 303 -9.98 -2.74 -3.88
CA ALA A 303 -8.88 -3.23 -4.70
C ALA A 303 -9.33 -4.17 -5.85
N GLY A 304 -10.51 -3.90 -6.42
CA GLY A 304 -11.15 -4.75 -7.43
C GLY A 304 -10.85 -4.37 -8.87
N PHE A 305 -11.06 -3.09 -9.22
CA PHE A 305 -10.70 -2.39 -10.47
C PHE A 305 -10.38 -3.28 -11.69
N LEU A 306 -11.36 -4.05 -12.14
CA LEU A 306 -11.22 -5.06 -13.18
C LEU A 306 -11.56 -4.46 -14.56
N ASN A 307 -10.72 -4.67 -15.56
CA ASN A 307 -11.04 -4.32 -16.94
C ASN A 307 -11.98 -5.34 -17.60
N SER A 308 -12.81 -4.88 -18.53
CA SER A 308 -13.59 -5.72 -19.47
C SER A 308 -12.72 -6.24 -20.63
N PRO A 309 -13.20 -7.24 -21.42
CA PRO A 309 -14.44 -8.04 -21.27
C PRO A 309 -14.27 -9.24 -20.33
N PHE A 310 -15.36 -9.97 -20.05
CA PHE A 310 -15.34 -11.22 -19.26
C PHE A 310 -14.26 -12.20 -19.78
N PRO A 311 -13.50 -12.89 -18.91
CA PRO A 311 -13.58 -12.93 -17.44
C PRO A 311 -12.95 -11.73 -16.72
N GLY A 312 -12.51 -10.74 -17.48
CA GLY A 312 -11.88 -9.52 -16.99
C GLY A 312 -10.38 -9.64 -16.76
N ARG A 313 -9.71 -8.50 -16.62
CA ARG A 313 -8.26 -8.41 -16.41
C ARG A 313 -7.92 -7.39 -15.34
N LEU A 314 -7.05 -7.74 -14.40
CA LEU A 314 -6.63 -6.87 -13.30
C LEU A 314 -5.57 -5.81 -13.72
N THR A 315 -5.57 -5.38 -14.98
CA THR A 315 -4.50 -4.51 -15.50
C THR A 315 -4.73 -3.03 -15.25
N TRP A 316 -5.97 -2.59 -15.00
CA TRP A 316 -6.28 -1.16 -14.91
C TRP A 316 -5.46 -0.45 -13.82
N LEU A 317 -5.44 -1.01 -12.61
CA LEU A 317 -4.67 -0.44 -11.49
C LEU A 317 -3.17 -0.37 -11.80
N PRO A 318 -2.49 -1.46 -12.19
CA PRO A 318 -1.09 -1.38 -12.61
C PRO A 318 -0.86 -0.36 -13.72
N GLU A 319 -1.66 -0.37 -14.78
CA GLU A 319 -1.52 0.57 -15.91
C GLU A 319 -1.65 2.02 -15.43
N ARG A 320 -2.63 2.32 -14.57
CA ARG A 320 -2.87 3.67 -14.05
C ARG A 320 -1.75 4.17 -13.15
N ILE A 321 -1.27 3.32 -12.24
CA ILE A 321 -0.16 3.63 -11.32
C ILE A 321 1.13 3.83 -12.10
N ILE A 322 1.45 2.97 -13.06
CA ILE A 322 2.66 3.11 -13.88
C ILE A 322 2.59 4.35 -14.77
N SER A 323 1.42 4.67 -15.34
CA SER A 323 1.22 5.93 -16.08
C SER A 323 1.56 7.13 -15.20
N PHE A 324 1.05 7.14 -13.97
CA PHE A 324 1.33 8.21 -13.00
C PHE A 324 2.84 8.33 -12.72
N PHE A 325 3.52 7.21 -12.44
CA PHE A 325 4.97 7.21 -12.19
C PHE A 325 5.78 7.68 -13.40
N ALA A 326 5.42 7.25 -14.61
CA ALA A 326 6.10 7.67 -15.85
C ALA A 326 5.90 9.17 -16.16
N GLU A 327 4.75 9.74 -15.79
CA GLU A 327 4.49 11.18 -15.87
C GLU A 327 5.44 11.96 -14.95
N GLN A 328 5.65 11.47 -13.72
CA GLN A 328 6.60 12.09 -12.77
C GLN A 328 8.05 12.03 -13.27
N GLU A 329 8.48 10.90 -13.82
CA GLU A 329 9.81 10.76 -14.43
C GLU A 329 10.05 11.81 -15.53
N SER A 330 9.04 12.01 -16.37
CA SER A 330 9.09 12.97 -17.49
C SER A 330 9.14 14.43 -17.02
N GLU A 331 8.54 14.74 -15.87
CA GLU A 331 8.62 16.06 -15.23
C GLU A 331 9.96 16.30 -14.55
N ILE A 332 10.48 15.30 -13.82
CA ILE A 332 11.82 15.35 -13.21
C ILE A 332 12.87 15.59 -14.29
N TYR A 333 12.81 14.84 -15.39
CA TYR A 333 13.72 15.01 -16.51
C TYR A 333 13.62 16.42 -17.13
N ARG A 334 12.40 16.93 -17.38
CA ARG A 334 12.20 18.30 -17.90
C ARG A 334 12.77 19.38 -16.97
N ASN A 335 12.52 19.27 -15.66
CA ASN A 335 13.01 20.23 -14.67
C ASN A 335 14.55 20.20 -14.57
N SER A 336 15.17 19.02 -14.70
CA SER A 336 16.63 18.90 -14.72
C SER A 336 17.27 19.57 -15.95
N GLN A 337 16.63 19.48 -17.13
CA GLN A 337 17.12 20.13 -18.35
C GLN A 337 16.98 21.66 -18.29
N MET A 338 15.87 22.18 -17.76
CA MET A 338 15.66 23.63 -17.62
C MET A 338 16.71 24.26 -16.68
N ASN A 339 17.01 23.63 -15.55
CA ASN A 339 18.05 24.10 -14.63
C ASN A 339 19.46 24.11 -15.25
N LEU A 340 19.77 23.19 -16.17
CA LEU A 340 21.04 23.17 -16.90
C LEU A 340 21.14 24.29 -17.95
N THR A 341 20.02 24.65 -18.57
CA THR A 341 19.98 25.77 -19.53
C THR A 341 20.03 27.15 -18.86
N GLU A 342 19.53 27.31 -17.64
CA GLU A 342 19.62 28.57 -16.88
C GLU A 342 21.01 28.83 -16.29
N LEU A 343 21.87 27.81 -16.17
CA LEU A 343 23.24 27.92 -15.64
C LEU A 343 24.31 28.29 -16.68
N GLY A 344 23.93 28.63 -17.91
CA GLY A 344 24.79 29.35 -18.86
C GLY A 344 26.20 28.77 -19.07
N ALA A 345 26.30 27.63 -19.76
CA ALA A 345 27.57 27.28 -20.40
C ALA A 345 27.76 28.16 -21.66
N PRO A 346 28.86 28.96 -21.76
CA PRO A 346 29.09 29.75 -22.96
C PRO A 346 29.43 28.82 -24.13
N SER A 347 28.77 29.05 -25.26
CA SER A 347 29.05 28.41 -26.54
C SER A 347 30.52 28.58 -26.90
N PRO A 348 31.28 27.52 -27.22
CA PRO A 348 32.59 27.70 -27.83
C PRO A 348 32.38 28.19 -29.26
N GLY A 349 32.79 29.43 -29.51
CA GLY A 349 32.85 30.03 -30.85
C GLY A 349 34.00 29.52 -31.69
#